data_AF-A0A7X5IDI5-F1
#
_entry.id   AF-A0A7X5IDI5-F1
#
_cell.length_a   1.000
_cell.length_b   1.000
_cell.length_c   1.000
_cell.angle_alpha   90.00
_cell.angle_beta   90.00
_cell.angle_gamma   90.00
#
_symmetry.space_group_name_H-M   'P 1'
#
loop_
_entity.id
_entity.type
_entity.pdbx_description
1 polymer ?
#
loop_
_entity_poly.entity_id
_entity_poly.type
_entity_poly.pdbx_seq_one_letter_code
_entity_poly.pdbx_strand_id
1 'polypeptide(L)' 'MHTEAPLAPAEILRVMPTDDQVDGLLSSPPGKRRRDDGAPEEYGSGIDRSEFHMLTRHRR' A
#
# COMPACT_ATOMS: atom_id res chain seq x y z
N MET A 1 9.32 6.24 16.80
CA MET A 1 9.59 4.78 16.77
C MET A 1 8.24 4.08 16.84
N HIS A 2 7.76 3.49 15.75
CA HIS A 2 6.51 2.72 15.77
C HIS A 2 6.74 1.40 16.51
N THR A 3 6.38 1.36 17.79
CA THR A 3 6.45 0.16 18.63
C THR A 3 5.16 -0.64 18.48
N GLU A 4 4.88 -1.08 17.26
CA GLU A 4 3.80 -2.02 17.06
C GLU A 4 4.33 -3.39 17.48
N ALA A 5 3.62 -4.05 18.40
CA ALA A 5 3.83 -5.45 18.75
C ALA A 5 2.79 -6.25 17.96
N PRO A 6 3.04 -6.52 16.66
CA PRO A 6 2.08 -7.26 15.86
C PRO A 6 1.85 -8.63 16.48
N LEU A 7 0.64 -9.14 16.29
CA LEU A 7 0.31 -10.51 16.67
C LEU A 7 1.27 -11.50 16.00
N ALA A 8 1.43 -12.67 16.60
CA ALA A 8 2.19 -13.74 15.95
C ALA A 8 1.57 -14.08 14.59
N PRO A 9 2.35 -14.52 13.58
CA PRO A 9 1.82 -14.77 12.24
C PRO A 9 0.59 -15.69 12.20
N ALA A 10 0.58 -16.75 13.01
CA ALA A 10 -0.56 -17.66 13.13
C ALA A 10 -1.82 -16.97 13.70
N GLU A 11 -1.62 -16.06 14.64
CA GLU A 11 -2.70 -15.27 15.26
C GLU A 11 -3.27 -14.26 14.26
N ILE A 12 -2.41 -13.60 13.47
CA ILE A 12 -2.82 -12.71 12.37
C ILE A 12 -3.69 -13.50 11.38
N LEU A 13 -3.20 -14.64 10.89
CA LEU A 13 -3.93 -15.46 9.93
C LEU A 13 -5.28 -15.96 10.47
N ARG A 14 -5.37 -16.22 11.78
CA ARG A 14 -6.63 -16.65 12.41
C ARG A 14 -7.67 -15.53 12.48
N VAL A 15 -7.25 -14.28 12.63
CA VAL A 15 -8.15 -13.12 12.76
C VAL A 15 -8.36 -12.36 11.46
N MET A 16 -7.61 -12.70 10.40
CA MET A 16 -7.82 -12.13 9.08
C MET A 16 -9.21 -12.49 8.56
N PRO A 17 -9.98 -11.51 8.03
CA PRO A 17 -11.27 -11.79 7.43
C PRO A 17 -11.10 -12.64 6.17
N THR A 18 -12.06 -13.50 5.89
CA THR A 18 -12.10 -14.28 4.65
C THR A 18 -12.51 -13.41 3.46
N ASP A 19 -12.26 -13.88 2.24
CA ASP A 19 -12.60 -13.16 1.01
C ASP A 19 -14.09 -12.75 0.96
N ASP A 20 -14.99 -13.66 1.37
CA ASP A 20 -16.42 -13.39 1.46
C ASP A 20 -16.78 -12.29 2.48
N GLN A 21 -15.96 -12.11 3.52
CA GLN A 21 -16.17 -11.11 4.57
C GLN A 21 -15.65 -9.72 4.19
N VAL A 22 -14.81 -9.62 3.16
CA VAL A 22 -14.27 -8.35 2.64
C VAL A 22 -14.91 -7.94 1.31
N ASP A 23 -15.93 -8.66 0.85
CA ASP A 23 -16.65 -8.32 -0.37
C ASP A 23 -17.25 -6.89 -0.27
N GLY A 24 -17.09 -6.10 -1.34
CA GLY A 24 -17.47 -4.68 -1.37
C GLY A 24 -16.52 -3.68 -0.68
N LEU A 25 -15.63 -4.12 0.22
CA LEU A 25 -14.64 -3.25 0.87
C LEU A 25 -13.62 -2.73 -0.15
N LEU A 26 -13.21 -3.58 -1.08
CA LEU A 26 -12.29 -3.25 -2.17
C LEU A 26 -12.97 -2.57 -3.36
N SER A 27 -14.30 -2.67 -3.46
CA SER A 27 -15.10 -2.02 -4.50
C SER A 27 -15.35 -0.54 -4.21
N SER A 28 -15.16 -0.11 -2.96
CA SER A 28 -15.26 1.28 -2.59
C SER A 28 -14.00 2.03 -3.03
N PRO A 29 -14.09 3.03 -3.93
CA PRO A 29 -12.94 3.86 -4.23
C PRO A 29 -12.48 4.53 -2.93
N PRO A 30 -11.16 4.63 -2.67
CA PRO A 30 -10.68 5.36 -1.52
C PRO A 30 -11.25 6.78 -1.61
N GLY A 31 -12.11 7.16 -0.65
CA GLY A 31 -12.67 8.50 -0.62
C GLY A 31 -11.53 9.51 -0.65
N LYS A 32 -11.65 10.57 -1.45
CA LYS A 32 -10.64 11.64 -1.54
C LYS A 32 -10.39 12.24 -0.16
N ARG A 33 -9.39 11.73 0.54
CA ARG A 33 -8.88 12.30 1.77
C ARG A 33 -7.84 13.33 1.36
N ARG A 34 -8.22 14.61 1.34
CA ARG A 34 -7.22 15.68 1.37
C ARG A 34 -6.46 15.53 2.67
N ARG A 35 -5.16 15.29 2.57
CA ARG A 35 -4.26 15.21 3.72
C ARG A 35 -3.50 16.52 3.78
N ASP A 36 -3.60 17.24 4.89
CA ASP A 36 -2.90 18.51 5.10
C ASP A 36 -1.42 18.30 5.52
N ASP A 37 -0.97 17.04 5.60
CA ASP A 37 0.38 16.63 6.00
C ASP A 37 1.38 16.56 4.83
N GLY A 38 0.94 16.89 3.60
CA GLY A 38 1.76 16.83 2.39
C GLY A 38 2.00 15.41 1.86
N ALA A 39 1.34 14.39 2.42
CA ALA A 39 1.38 13.05 1.87
C ALA A 39 0.63 12.97 0.53
N PRO A 40 1.06 12.09 -0.40
CA PRO A 40 0.42 11.96 -1.70
C PRO A 40 -1.04 11.54 -1.58
N GLU A 41 -1.89 12.07 -2.49
CA GLU A 41 -3.34 11.78 -2.50
C GLU A 41 -3.63 10.28 -2.65
N GLU A 42 -2.78 9.58 -3.40
CA GLU A 42 -2.85 8.14 -3.61
C GLU A 42 -1.51 7.48 -3.30
N TYR A 43 -1.56 6.25 -2.79
CA TYR A 43 -0.35 5.51 -2.52
C TYR A 43 0.46 5.31 -3.82
N GLY A 44 1.70 5.80 -3.81
CA GLY A 44 2.61 5.70 -4.95
C GLY A 44 2.47 6.80 -6.00
N SER A 45 1.55 7.78 -5.87
CA SER A 45 1.44 8.89 -6.82
C SER A 45 2.59 9.90 -6.71
N GLY A 46 3.27 9.95 -5.56
CA GLY A 46 4.51 10.71 -5.38
C GLY A 46 5.77 9.98 -5.86
N ILE A 47 5.65 8.77 -6.42
CA ILE A 47 6.79 7.96 -6.86
C ILE A 47 6.93 8.09 -8.38
N ASP A 48 8.03 8.67 -8.84
CA ASP A 48 8.42 8.58 -10.24
C ASP A 48 8.97 7.17 -10.53
N ARG A 49 8.09 6.29 -11.03
CA ARG A 49 8.46 4.91 -11.38
C ARG A 49 9.48 4.84 -12.52
N SER A 50 9.63 5.89 -13.31
CA SER A 50 10.59 5.93 -14.42
C SER A 50 12.04 5.99 -13.92
N GLU A 51 12.27 6.53 -12.72
CA GLU A 51 13.59 6.57 -12.07
C GLU A 51 14.12 5.16 -11.76
N PHE A 52 13.25 4.24 -11.33
CA PHE A 52 13.63 2.89 -10.94
C PHE A 52 13.94 1.96 -12.13
N HIS A 53 13.48 2.31 -13.33
CA HIS A 53 13.70 1.53 -14.56
C HIS A 53 14.58 2.27 -15.56
N MET A 54 15.69 2.84 -15.09
CA MET A 54 16.71 3.37 -15.97
C MET A 54 17.28 2.22 -16.83
N LEU A 55 16.90 2.15 -18.11
CA LEU A 55 17.45 1.19 -19.07
C LEU A 55 18.98 1.34 -19.07
N THR A 56 19.69 0.36 -18.53
CA THR A 56 21.15 0.33 -18.57
C THR A 56 21.57 0.24 -20.04
N ARG A 57 21.99 1.36 -20.62
CA ARG A 57 22.50 1.37 -22.00
C ARG A 57 23.84 0.66 -22.01
N HIS A 58 23.83 -0.63 -22.32
CA HIS A 58 25.06 -1.36 -22.62
C HIS A 58 25.63 -0.80 -23.93
N ARG A 59 26.76 -0.08 -23.84
CA ARG A 59 27.56 0.28 -25.01
C ARG A 59 28.31 -0.96 -25.45
N ARG A 60 28.13 -1.35 -26.71
CA ARG A 60 28.92 -2.40 -27.37
C ARG A 60 30.25 -1.82 -27.85
#